data_AF-A0A7Y6Q055-F1
#
_entry.id   AF-A0A7Y6Q055-F1
#
_cell.length_a   1.000
_cell.length_b   1.000
_cell.length_c   1.000
_cell.angle_alpha   90.00
_cell.angle_beta   90.00
_cell.angle_gamma   90.00
#
_symmetry.space_group_name_H-M   'P 1'
#
loop_
_entity.id
_entity.type
_entity.pdbx_description
1 polymer ?
#
loop_
_entity_poly.entity_id
_entity_poly.type
_entity_poly.pdbx_seq_one_letter_code
_entity_poly.pdbx_strand_id
1 'polypeptide(L)'
;MMRALVAIALAVPALAHADDEIVKGSIVKIEAQEIYVDIGAQKGVAHGASVRIKRAVSLRHPVTRALVQDWIPVGSASVTQAGTVMSRAVLGDLVTQVKLGDVVEILVDRPDVAPKPDRPAPPPPQGPPVDPQTAEVLGVFAAQAGQTLEVRIASWERYLSARSGSPFAAAIRRDLDQLHTLRDELRPRDSAQHSDTIVTVGHEPVKTAVAGEQIPVVFVLDEPREVASAYLHYRPRGNRTYRSMLLVREHDIYLRGTLPAEVVKTPGLDYFVEVSTPDGRSGLALGTPREPIAIDVRAPTMLDHFGSVPGRSSVKIAADYLDFATFDERDGDHADHQFTANVDFTYRLDSHVESVGVGYGVYAGSGGFANTVWTDAMPIQRSGFHYGYADIEVGGTSDGVHLAAGGQLIAGVGKEGFGLGGEGRFRIGDRDGTNLAFIGRTVEQVGFLSDIRLGTRPTDKLLLGISVGATNQPNNGDVGVKLATEIEILAIENVSLILRGSWQGRTTAHGGIGGGGGLGFYW
;
A
#
# COMPACT_ATOMS: atom_id res chain seq x y z
N MET A 1 -42.20 5.28 26.21
CA MET A 1 -40.79 5.21 26.66
C MET A 1 -40.19 3.92 26.11
N MET A 2 -39.63 3.95 24.90
CA MET A 2 -39.24 2.74 24.16
C MET A 2 -37.85 2.97 23.55
N ARG A 3 -36.85 2.32 24.14
CA ARG A 3 -35.45 2.32 23.69
C ARG A 3 -35.31 1.23 22.63
N ALA A 4 -35.02 1.62 21.38
CA ALA A 4 -34.57 0.70 20.35
C ALA A 4 -33.03 0.74 20.29
N LEU A 5 -32.43 -0.36 20.75
CA LEU A 5 -31.03 -0.74 20.56
C LEU A 5 -30.87 -1.24 19.12
N VAL A 6 -30.00 -0.60 18.34
CA VAL A 6 -29.46 -1.18 17.11
C VAL A 6 -28.13 -1.83 17.47
N ALA A 7 -28.12 -3.17 17.50
CA ALA A 7 -26.91 -3.96 17.63
C ALA A 7 -26.37 -4.26 16.22
N ILE A 8 -25.26 -3.61 15.84
CA ILE A 8 -24.47 -4.00 14.66
C ILE A 8 -23.49 -5.06 15.13
N ALA A 9 -23.73 -6.31 14.73
CA ALA A 9 -22.79 -7.40 14.92
C ALA A 9 -21.66 -7.27 13.89
N LEU A 10 -20.48 -6.81 14.33
CA LEU A 10 -19.23 -6.93 13.61
C LEU A 10 -18.73 -8.37 13.75
N ALA A 11 -18.96 -9.20 12.72
CA ALA A 11 -18.27 -10.47 12.58
C ALA A 11 -16.82 -10.17 12.11
N VAL A 12 -15.87 -10.23 13.05
CA VAL A 12 -14.44 -10.25 12.72
C VAL A 12 -14.09 -11.72 12.42
N PRO A 13 -13.68 -12.08 11.19
CA PRO A 13 -13.16 -13.41 10.94
C PRO A 13 -11.83 -13.57 11.68
N ALA A 14 -11.72 -14.63 12.49
CA ALA A 14 -10.45 -15.05 13.04
C ALA A 14 -9.55 -15.50 11.90
N LEU A 15 -8.52 -14.70 11.59
CA LEU A 15 -7.45 -15.10 10.67
C LEU A 15 -6.70 -16.27 11.32
N ALA A 16 -6.94 -17.48 10.81
CA ALA A 16 -6.13 -18.64 11.12
C ALA A 16 -4.73 -18.42 10.53
N HIS A 17 -3.69 -18.48 11.36
CA HIS A 17 -2.31 -18.48 10.90
C HIS A 17 -2.05 -19.76 10.11
N ALA A 18 -1.62 -19.63 8.87
CA ALA A 18 -1.20 -20.75 8.04
C ALA A 18 0.12 -21.33 8.56
N ASP A 19 0.28 -22.65 8.50
CA ASP A 19 1.55 -23.30 8.83
C ASP A 19 2.54 -23.12 7.66
N ASP A 20 3.59 -22.35 7.88
CA ASP A 20 4.63 -22.09 6.88
C ASP A 20 5.41 -23.39 6.53
N GLU A 21 5.49 -23.74 5.24
CA GLU A 21 6.26 -24.90 4.79
C GLU A 21 7.72 -24.50 4.48
N ILE A 22 8.69 -25.15 5.13
CA ILE A 22 10.11 -24.95 4.83
C ILE A 22 10.57 -25.94 3.77
N VAL A 23 10.84 -25.44 2.56
CA VAL A 23 11.37 -26.23 1.46
C VAL A 23 12.90 -26.21 1.49
N LYS A 24 13.53 -27.38 1.31
CA LYS A 24 14.99 -27.55 1.31
C LYS A 24 15.53 -27.90 -0.07
N GLY A 25 16.74 -27.44 -0.36
CA GLY A 25 17.50 -27.73 -1.56
C GLY A 25 18.97 -27.40 -1.39
N SER A 26 19.71 -27.38 -2.49
CA SER A 26 21.16 -27.23 -2.52
C SER A 26 21.62 -26.29 -3.64
N ILE A 27 22.77 -25.65 -3.41
CA ILE A 27 23.42 -24.79 -4.40
C ILE A 27 24.14 -25.64 -5.43
N VAL A 28 23.71 -25.56 -6.69
CA VAL A 28 24.21 -26.39 -7.79
C VAL A 28 25.13 -25.64 -8.75
N LYS A 29 25.09 -24.31 -8.77
CA LYS A 29 26.01 -23.46 -9.54
C LYS A 29 26.22 -22.13 -8.83
N ILE A 30 27.43 -21.59 -8.91
CA ILE A 30 27.79 -20.23 -8.48
C ILE A 30 28.38 -19.53 -9.71
N GLU A 31 27.86 -18.36 -10.05
CA GLU A 31 28.29 -17.58 -11.21
C GLU A 31 28.27 -16.09 -10.86
N ALA A 32 29.44 -15.44 -10.94
CA ALA A 32 29.64 -14.06 -10.49
C ALA A 32 29.14 -13.85 -9.03
N GLN A 33 28.03 -13.14 -8.83
CA GLN A 33 27.38 -12.91 -7.52
C GLN A 33 26.04 -13.64 -7.38
N GLU A 34 25.74 -14.56 -8.30
CA GLU A 34 24.50 -15.31 -8.36
C GLU A 34 24.73 -16.78 -7.97
N ILE A 35 23.73 -17.36 -7.31
CA ILE A 35 23.65 -18.80 -7.07
C ILE A 35 22.42 -19.37 -7.74
N TYR A 36 22.57 -20.62 -8.17
CA TYR A 36 21.49 -21.42 -8.68
C TYR A 36 21.19 -22.53 -7.69
N VAL A 37 19.92 -22.62 -7.29
CA VAL A 37 19.43 -23.55 -6.28
C VAL A 37 18.47 -24.54 -6.94
N ASP A 38 18.55 -25.82 -6.59
CA ASP A 38 17.71 -26.92 -7.11
C ASP A 38 16.25 -26.93 -6.57
N ILE A 39 15.69 -25.74 -6.31
CA ILE A 39 14.32 -25.52 -5.89
C ILE A 39 13.72 -24.42 -6.78
N GLY A 40 12.59 -24.68 -7.42
CA GLY A 40 11.90 -23.72 -8.28
C GLY A 40 10.43 -23.51 -7.90
N ALA A 41 9.70 -22.84 -8.79
CA ALA A 41 8.30 -22.47 -8.64
C ALA A 41 7.36 -23.67 -8.43
N GLN A 42 7.70 -24.88 -8.92
CA GLN A 42 6.92 -26.09 -8.64
C GLN A 42 6.83 -26.43 -7.14
N LYS A 43 7.81 -25.99 -6.35
CA LYS A 43 7.81 -26.15 -4.89
C LYS A 43 7.34 -24.88 -4.17
N GLY A 44 6.80 -23.90 -4.91
CA GLY A 44 6.24 -22.65 -4.38
C GLY A 44 7.25 -21.51 -4.18
N VAL A 45 8.47 -21.63 -4.72
CA VAL A 45 9.44 -20.52 -4.67
C VAL A 45 9.00 -19.39 -5.61
N ALA A 46 8.90 -18.17 -5.08
CA ALA A 46 8.53 -16.98 -5.83
C ALA A 46 9.70 -16.00 -6.02
N HIS A 47 9.57 -15.10 -7.00
CA HIS A 47 10.47 -13.95 -7.11
C HIS A 47 10.41 -13.11 -5.82
N GLY A 48 11.58 -12.74 -5.28
CA GLY A 48 11.71 -12.00 -4.03
C GLY A 48 11.72 -12.87 -2.77
N ALA A 49 11.51 -14.20 -2.88
CA ALA A 49 11.53 -15.08 -1.72
C ALA A 49 12.88 -15.02 -0.98
N SER A 50 12.83 -14.97 0.35
CA SER A 50 14.03 -14.97 1.19
C SER A 50 14.53 -16.40 1.37
N VAL A 51 15.83 -16.60 1.12
CA VAL A 51 16.48 -17.90 1.24
C VAL A 51 17.52 -17.87 2.36
N ARG A 52 17.53 -18.91 3.20
CA ARG A 52 18.54 -19.10 4.24
C ARG A 52 19.55 -20.15 3.78
N ILE A 53 20.82 -19.81 3.81
CA ILE A 53 21.91 -20.67 3.34
C ILE A 53 22.61 -21.25 4.57
N LYS A 54 22.78 -22.56 4.58
CA LYS A 54 23.38 -23.33 5.65
C LYS A 54 24.45 -24.25 5.09
N ARG A 55 25.55 -24.42 5.82
CA ARG A 55 26.59 -25.39 5.51
C ARG A 55 26.39 -26.63 6.36
N ALA A 56 26.27 -27.79 5.73
CA ALA A 56 26.25 -29.05 6.44
C ALA A 56 27.62 -29.32 7.06
N VAL A 57 27.64 -29.65 8.35
CA VAL A 57 28.84 -30.07 9.09
C VAL A 57 28.58 -31.41 9.74
N SER A 58 29.61 -32.25 9.78
CA SER A 58 29.56 -33.54 10.47
C SER A 58 30.49 -33.48 11.67
N LEU A 59 29.91 -33.49 12.86
CA LEU A 59 30.66 -33.47 14.12
C LEU A 59 30.60 -34.85 14.75
N ARG A 60 31.64 -35.23 15.49
CA ARG A 60 31.58 -36.47 16.28
C ARG A 60 30.95 -36.16 17.63
N HIS A 61 29.93 -36.93 18.00
CA HIS A 61 29.35 -36.84 19.31
C HIS A 61 30.43 -37.12 20.38
N PRO A 62 30.65 -36.24 21.37
CA PRO A 62 31.82 -36.31 22.26
C PRO A 62 31.85 -37.58 23.12
N VAL A 63 30.68 -38.12 23.45
CA VAL A 63 30.49 -39.35 24.25
C VAL A 63 30.48 -40.59 23.35
N THR A 64 29.46 -40.73 22.48
CA THR A 64 29.22 -41.94 21.68
C THR A 64 30.14 -42.08 20.46
N ARG A 65 30.88 -41.03 20.08
CA ARG A 65 31.70 -40.95 18.86
C ARG A 65 30.94 -41.09 17.55
N ALA A 66 29.63 -41.23 17.59
CA ALA A 66 28.77 -41.26 16.42
C ALA A 66 28.88 -39.94 15.63
N LEU A 67 28.83 -40.02 14.30
CA LEU A 67 28.76 -38.83 13.47
C LEU A 67 27.35 -38.24 13.56
N VAL A 68 27.27 -36.97 13.95
CA VAL A 68 26.04 -36.19 14.00
C VAL A 68 26.11 -35.16 12.88
N GLN A 69 25.11 -35.20 12.00
CA GLN A 69 24.93 -34.16 10.99
C GLN A 69 24.27 -32.95 11.62
N ASP A 70 24.83 -31.78 11.38
CA ASP A 70 24.33 -30.50 11.83
C ASP A 70 24.58 -29.44 10.75
N TRP A 71 24.13 -28.22 10.99
CA TRP A 71 24.19 -27.12 10.03
C TRP A 71 24.69 -25.85 10.70
N ILE A 72 25.48 -25.08 9.95
CA ILE A 72 25.94 -23.76 10.34
C ILE A 72 25.29 -22.73 9.41
N PRO A 73 24.64 -21.68 9.93
CA PRO A 73 24.12 -20.61 9.09
C PRO A 73 25.28 -19.87 8.41
N VAL A 74 25.25 -19.80 7.07
CA VAL A 74 26.23 -19.07 6.25
C VAL A 74 25.72 -17.66 5.98
N GLY A 75 24.45 -17.51 5.60
CA GLY A 75 23.88 -16.21 5.29
C GLY A 75 22.46 -16.32 4.73
N SER A 76 21.99 -15.23 4.12
CA SER A 76 20.69 -15.15 3.48
C SER A 76 20.76 -14.39 2.16
N ALA A 77 19.90 -14.76 1.21
CA ALA A 77 19.79 -14.08 -0.08
C ALA A 77 18.33 -13.94 -0.52
N SER A 78 18.11 -13.21 -1.60
CA SER A 78 16.78 -13.07 -2.21
C SER A 78 16.76 -13.72 -3.58
N VAL A 79 15.73 -14.52 -3.86
CA VAL A 79 15.49 -15.10 -5.18
C VAL A 79 15.18 -13.98 -6.16
N THR A 80 16.01 -13.81 -7.19
CA THR A 80 15.79 -12.85 -8.28
C THR A 80 15.07 -13.48 -9.46
N GLN A 81 15.03 -14.80 -9.57
CA GLN A 81 14.26 -15.49 -10.59
C GLN A 81 13.89 -16.90 -10.14
N ALA A 82 12.60 -17.25 -10.18
CA ALA A 82 12.14 -18.60 -9.91
C ALA A 82 11.78 -19.30 -11.23
N GLY A 83 12.63 -20.22 -11.69
CA GLY A 83 12.30 -21.13 -12.77
C GLY A 83 11.45 -22.30 -12.27
N THR A 84 11.04 -23.20 -13.16
CA THR A 84 10.15 -24.32 -12.81
C THR A 84 10.75 -25.26 -11.75
N VAL A 85 12.02 -25.65 -11.94
CA VAL A 85 12.74 -26.62 -11.09
C VAL A 85 13.91 -26.02 -10.32
N MET A 86 14.41 -24.86 -10.76
CA MET A 86 15.55 -24.17 -10.17
C MET A 86 15.22 -22.70 -9.96
N SER A 87 15.88 -22.08 -8.99
CA SER A 87 15.80 -20.65 -8.73
C SER A 87 17.20 -20.04 -8.75
N ARG A 88 17.23 -18.74 -9.05
CA ARG A 88 18.42 -17.91 -9.05
C ARG A 88 18.29 -16.88 -7.93
N ALA A 89 19.32 -16.74 -7.12
CA ALA A 89 19.38 -15.77 -6.04
C ALA A 89 20.69 -14.98 -6.09
N VAL A 90 20.64 -13.70 -5.70
CA VAL A 90 21.82 -12.83 -5.65
C VAL A 90 22.37 -12.83 -4.22
N LEU A 91 23.64 -13.19 -4.07
CA LEU A 91 24.32 -13.29 -2.77
C LEU A 91 24.94 -11.97 -2.29
N GLY A 92 25.25 -11.05 -3.21
CA GLY A 92 26.11 -9.90 -2.91
C GLY A 92 27.48 -10.38 -2.39
N ASP A 93 27.93 -9.79 -1.28
CA ASP A 93 29.25 -10.08 -0.68
C ASP A 93 29.39 -11.53 -0.16
N LEU A 94 28.26 -12.24 0.04
CA LEU A 94 28.25 -13.63 0.53
C LEU A 94 28.79 -14.62 -0.50
N VAL A 95 28.97 -14.23 -1.78
CA VAL A 95 29.39 -15.18 -2.83
C VAL A 95 30.74 -15.83 -2.55
N THR A 96 31.62 -15.13 -1.84
CA THR A 96 32.93 -15.63 -1.45
C THR A 96 32.87 -16.69 -0.34
N GLN A 97 31.77 -16.73 0.43
CA GLN A 97 31.60 -17.62 1.58
C GLN A 97 30.82 -18.89 1.22
N VAL A 98 30.01 -18.83 0.16
CA VAL A 98 29.11 -19.90 -0.27
C VAL A 98 29.84 -20.92 -1.16
N LYS A 99 29.53 -22.21 -0.99
CA LYS A 99 30.10 -23.32 -1.76
C LYS A 99 29.00 -24.13 -2.45
N LEU A 100 29.38 -24.81 -3.52
CA LEU A 100 28.50 -25.81 -4.15
C LEU A 100 28.15 -26.90 -3.12
N GLY A 101 26.87 -27.25 -3.05
CA GLY A 101 26.33 -28.20 -2.09
C GLY A 101 25.90 -27.61 -0.74
N ASP A 102 26.11 -26.31 -0.48
CA ASP A 102 25.49 -25.65 0.68
C ASP A 102 23.96 -25.77 0.57
N VAL A 103 23.30 -25.99 1.71
CA VAL A 103 21.86 -26.24 1.82
C VAL A 103 21.11 -24.91 1.86
N VAL A 104 20.04 -24.81 1.08
CA VAL A 104 19.17 -23.64 1.03
C VAL A 104 17.81 -24.01 1.59
N GLU A 105 17.30 -23.19 2.51
CA GLU A 105 15.94 -23.28 3.03
C GLU A 105 15.14 -22.05 2.62
N ILE A 106 13.94 -22.27 2.09
CA ILE A 106 13.01 -21.23 1.65
C ILE A 106 11.69 -21.44 2.38
N LEU A 107 11.20 -20.37 3.00
CA LEU A 107 9.85 -20.35 3.57
C LEU A 107 8.86 -20.12 2.42
N VAL A 108 7.92 -21.06 2.25
CA VAL A 108 6.93 -21.00 1.19
C VAL A 108 5.55 -20.86 1.82
N ASP A 109 4.92 -19.72 1.60
CA ASP A 109 3.54 -19.46 2.00
C ASP A 109 2.61 -20.22 1.05
N ARG A 110 1.98 -21.30 1.52
CA ARG A 110 0.93 -21.99 0.75
C ARG A 110 -0.45 -21.54 1.20
N PRO A 111 -1.31 -21.05 0.28
CA PRO A 111 -2.70 -20.81 0.59
C PRO A 111 -3.44 -22.15 0.82
N ASP A 112 -4.12 -22.24 1.96
CA ASP A 112 -5.22 -23.16 2.27
C ASP A 112 -4.96 -24.68 2.12
N VAL A 113 -4.11 -25.23 2.98
CA VAL A 113 -4.29 -26.62 3.44
C VAL A 113 -4.74 -26.56 4.89
N ALA A 114 -5.98 -26.99 5.15
CA ALA A 114 -6.52 -27.04 6.51
C ALA A 114 -5.56 -27.79 7.44
N PRO A 115 -5.18 -27.20 8.59
CA PRO A 115 -4.18 -27.79 9.48
C PRO A 115 -4.65 -29.17 9.91
N LYS A 116 -3.77 -30.17 9.72
CA LYS A 116 -4.01 -31.52 10.24
C LYS A 116 -4.00 -31.41 11.77
N PRO A 117 -5.00 -31.95 12.48
CA PRO A 117 -5.03 -31.88 13.94
C PRO A 117 -3.74 -32.48 14.52
N ASP A 118 -3.02 -31.66 15.29
CA ASP A 118 -1.76 -32.03 15.93
C ASP A 118 -1.96 -33.28 16.77
N ARG A 119 -1.33 -34.37 16.33
CA ARG A 119 -1.23 -35.57 17.15
C ARG A 119 -0.23 -35.24 18.26
N PRO A 120 -0.62 -35.32 19.55
CA PRO A 120 0.29 -35.02 20.65
C PRO A 120 1.55 -35.85 20.51
N ALA A 121 2.70 -35.17 20.48
CA ALA A 121 3.99 -35.83 20.35
C ALA A 121 4.16 -36.84 21.49
N PRO A 122 4.58 -38.08 21.20
CA PRO A 122 4.83 -39.06 22.26
C PRO A 122 5.88 -38.49 23.24
N PRO A 123 5.72 -38.76 24.55
CA PRO A 123 6.69 -38.31 25.54
C PRO A 123 8.09 -38.81 25.16
N PRO A 124 9.13 -37.96 25.24
CA PRO A 124 10.47 -38.35 24.85
C PRO A 124 10.89 -39.57 25.66
N PRO A 125 11.44 -40.62 25.02
CA PRO A 125 11.87 -41.82 25.73
C PRO A 125 12.92 -41.43 26.79
N GLN A 126 12.70 -41.85 28.04
CA GLN A 126 13.67 -41.66 29.11
C GLN A 126 14.91 -42.49 28.77
N GLY A 127 15.99 -41.80 28.38
CA GLY A 127 17.27 -42.44 28.11
C GLY A 127 17.86 -43.10 29.37
N PRO A 128 18.81 -44.03 29.20
CA PRO A 128 19.51 -44.63 30.33
C PRO A 128 20.17 -43.54 31.20
N PRO A 129 20.25 -43.73 32.54
CA PRO A 129 20.89 -42.78 33.43
C PRO A 129 22.35 -42.59 33.02
N VAL A 130 22.70 -41.35 32.71
CA VAL A 130 24.06 -40.91 32.35
C VAL A 130 24.74 -40.32 33.57
N ASP A 131 26.05 -40.52 33.70
CA ASP A 131 26.83 -39.91 34.79
C ASP A 131 26.84 -38.37 34.67
N PRO A 132 27.04 -37.63 35.78
CA PRO A 132 26.94 -36.17 35.79
C PRO A 132 27.88 -35.45 34.80
N GLN A 133 29.08 -35.99 34.55
CA GLN A 133 30.04 -35.37 33.63
C GLN A 133 29.60 -35.56 32.17
N THR A 134 29.09 -36.75 31.84
CA THR A 134 28.48 -37.02 30.54
C THR A 134 27.25 -36.13 30.30
N ALA A 135 26.39 -35.98 31.30
CA ALA A 135 25.20 -35.12 31.20
C ALA A 135 25.57 -33.64 30.97
N GLU A 136 26.62 -33.13 31.61
CA GLU A 136 27.12 -31.77 31.42
C GLU A 136 27.61 -31.54 29.97
N VAL A 137 28.41 -32.46 29.41
CA VAL A 137 28.89 -32.38 28.02
C VAL A 137 27.75 -32.47 27.02
N LEU A 138 26.80 -33.38 27.24
CA LEU A 138 25.60 -33.52 26.42
C LEU A 138 24.76 -32.24 26.42
N GLY A 139 24.65 -31.57 27.57
CA GLY A 139 23.97 -30.28 27.68
C GLY A 139 24.64 -29.19 26.85
N VAL A 140 25.98 -29.07 26.91
CA VAL A 140 26.74 -28.11 26.10
C VAL A 140 26.62 -28.43 24.61
N PHE A 141 26.71 -29.70 24.21
CA PHE A 141 26.55 -30.13 22.83
C PHE A 141 25.15 -29.84 22.28
N ALA A 142 24.10 -30.18 23.03
CA ALA A 142 22.72 -29.94 22.62
C ALA A 142 22.40 -28.44 22.47
N ALA A 143 22.93 -27.60 23.37
CA ALA A 143 22.74 -26.15 23.33
C ALA A 143 23.37 -25.48 22.08
N GLN A 144 24.28 -26.17 21.39
CA GLN A 144 24.97 -25.65 20.20
C GLN A 144 24.20 -25.88 18.90
N ALA A 145 23.19 -26.75 18.88
CA ALA A 145 22.42 -27.03 17.68
C ALA A 145 21.79 -25.75 17.12
N GLY A 146 22.02 -25.47 15.83
CA GLY A 146 21.54 -24.26 15.15
C GLY A 146 22.24 -22.95 15.51
N GLN A 147 23.21 -22.94 16.44
CA GLN A 147 23.99 -21.73 16.77
C GLN A 147 25.02 -21.39 15.69
N THR A 148 25.48 -20.13 15.67
CA THR A 148 26.55 -19.66 14.77
C THR A 148 27.89 -20.32 15.11
N LEU A 149 28.82 -20.36 14.15
CA LEU A 149 30.13 -20.99 14.31
C LEU A 149 30.92 -20.40 15.49
N GLU A 150 30.93 -19.08 15.64
CA GLU A 150 31.64 -18.40 16.74
C GLU A 150 31.08 -18.78 18.12
N VAL A 151 29.76 -18.88 18.25
CA VAL A 151 29.11 -19.26 19.51
C VAL A 151 29.47 -20.70 19.89
N ARG A 152 29.56 -21.60 18.90
CA ARG A 152 29.97 -23.00 19.11
C ARG A 152 31.41 -23.10 19.59
N ILE A 153 32.33 -22.41 18.90
CA ILE A 153 33.75 -22.33 19.26
C ILE A 153 33.90 -21.81 20.70
N ALA A 154 33.30 -20.67 21.00
CA ALA A 154 33.36 -20.06 22.33
C ALA A 154 32.77 -20.95 23.43
N SER A 155 31.72 -21.73 23.12
CA SER A 155 31.10 -22.66 24.06
C SER A 155 32.02 -23.82 24.42
N TRP A 156 32.73 -24.39 23.44
CA TRP A 156 33.72 -25.44 23.70
C TRP A 156 34.97 -24.93 24.41
N GLU A 157 35.46 -23.75 24.03
CA GLU A 157 36.58 -23.10 24.72
C GLU A 157 36.26 -22.84 26.19
N ARG A 158 35.05 -22.35 26.49
CA ARG A 158 34.57 -22.15 27.86
C ARG A 158 34.46 -23.46 28.63
N TYR A 159 33.94 -24.52 28.01
CA TYR A 159 33.88 -25.82 28.66
C TYR A 159 35.28 -26.35 28.98
N LEU A 160 36.20 -26.29 28.02
CA LEU A 160 37.58 -26.77 28.19
C LEU A 160 38.39 -25.96 29.21
N SER A 161 38.13 -24.65 29.34
CA SER A 161 38.79 -23.81 30.35
C SER A 161 38.31 -24.14 31.77
N ALA A 162 37.01 -24.40 31.96
CA ALA A 162 36.44 -24.78 33.25
C ALA A 162 36.71 -26.25 33.63
N ARG A 163 36.81 -27.14 32.64
CA ARG A 163 36.88 -28.61 32.83
C ARG A 163 38.02 -29.25 32.03
N SER A 164 39.22 -28.70 32.13
CA SER A 164 40.40 -29.15 31.37
C SER A 164 40.78 -30.63 31.57
N GLY A 165 40.44 -31.20 32.73
CA GLY A 165 40.64 -32.61 33.11
C GLY A 165 39.46 -33.55 32.82
N SER A 166 38.42 -33.08 32.12
CA SER A 166 37.29 -33.93 31.72
C SER A 166 37.76 -35.11 30.85
N PRO A 167 37.21 -36.34 31.02
CA PRO A 167 37.54 -37.47 30.16
C PRO A 167 37.18 -37.21 28.68
N PHE A 168 36.32 -36.23 28.40
CA PHE A 168 35.92 -35.82 27.05
C PHE A 168 36.82 -34.73 26.45
N ALA A 169 37.76 -34.15 27.20
CA ALA A 169 38.54 -32.99 26.76
C ALA A 169 39.32 -33.23 25.45
N ALA A 170 39.91 -34.42 25.27
CA ALA A 170 40.62 -34.77 24.03
C ALA A 170 39.69 -34.98 22.82
N ALA A 171 38.41 -35.30 23.04
CA ALA A 171 37.40 -35.30 21.98
C ALA A 171 37.11 -33.87 21.53
N ILE A 172 36.76 -33.03 22.51
CA ILE A 172 36.29 -31.67 22.30
C ILE A 172 37.39 -30.81 21.65
N ARG A 173 38.66 -30.99 22.02
CA ARG A 173 39.77 -30.28 21.35
C ARG A 173 39.85 -30.58 19.85
N ARG A 174 39.65 -31.85 19.44
CA ARG A 174 39.66 -32.21 18.02
C ARG A 174 38.48 -31.60 17.26
N ASP A 175 37.29 -31.61 17.88
CA ASP A 175 36.11 -30.95 17.28
C ASP A 175 36.33 -29.43 17.20
N LEU A 176 36.96 -28.83 18.21
CA LEU A 176 37.31 -27.40 18.22
C LEU A 176 38.31 -27.04 17.11
N ASP A 177 39.33 -27.87 16.86
CA ASP A 177 40.28 -27.68 15.75
C ASP A 177 39.57 -27.71 14.38
N GLN A 178 38.58 -28.60 14.21
CA GLN A 178 37.75 -28.65 13.00
C GLN A 178 36.88 -27.40 12.84
N LEU A 179 36.28 -26.91 13.93
CA LEU A 179 35.50 -25.67 13.90
C LEU A 179 36.35 -24.44 13.59
N HIS A 180 37.58 -24.36 14.13
CA HIS A 180 38.54 -23.29 13.79
C HIS A 180 38.94 -23.35 12.32
N THR A 181 39.26 -24.54 11.79
CA THR A 181 39.57 -24.73 10.36
C THR A 181 38.41 -24.24 9.49
N LEU A 182 37.18 -24.59 9.85
CA LEU A 182 35.98 -24.16 9.13
C LEU A 182 35.76 -22.63 9.22
N ARG A 183 36.07 -22.01 10.35
CA ARG A 183 36.02 -20.55 10.51
C ARG A 183 36.99 -19.88 9.57
N ASP A 184 38.22 -20.39 9.50
CA ASP A 184 39.26 -19.83 8.65
C ASP A 184 38.93 -20.01 7.16
N GLU A 185 38.21 -21.08 6.79
CA GLU A 185 37.64 -21.25 5.45
C GLU A 185 36.46 -20.32 5.14
N LEU A 186 35.66 -19.96 6.14
CA LEU A 186 34.48 -19.09 5.99
C LEU A 186 34.82 -17.60 6.07
N ARG A 187 35.97 -17.25 6.66
CA ARG A 187 36.42 -15.87 6.74
C ARG A 187 36.57 -15.35 5.30
N PRO A 188 35.88 -14.25 4.94
CA PRO A 188 36.09 -13.64 3.64
C PRO A 188 37.58 -13.41 3.51
N ARG A 189 38.21 -13.95 2.46
CA ARG A 189 39.53 -13.46 2.06
C ARG A 189 39.36 -11.96 1.95
N ASP A 190 40.22 -11.17 2.60
CA ASP A 190 40.16 -9.71 2.57
C ASP A 190 40.29 -9.24 1.11
N SER A 191 39.18 -9.25 0.38
CA SER A 191 39.02 -8.65 -0.95
C SER A 191 39.09 -7.13 -0.86
N ALA A 192 39.10 -6.59 0.37
CA ALA A 192 39.14 -5.17 0.71
C ALA A 192 40.44 -4.44 0.35
N GLN A 193 41.38 -5.08 -0.36
CA GLN A 193 42.65 -4.45 -0.74
C GLN A 193 42.88 -4.22 -2.24
N HIS A 194 41.98 -4.65 -3.13
CA HIS A 194 42.11 -4.30 -4.55
C HIS A 194 41.15 -3.16 -4.91
N SER A 195 41.43 -1.97 -4.38
CA SER A 195 40.85 -0.70 -4.85
C SER A 195 41.55 -0.18 -6.10
N ASP A 196 42.24 -1.05 -6.85
CA ASP A 196 42.89 -0.64 -8.08
C ASP A 196 41.82 -0.40 -9.13
N THR A 197 41.79 0.80 -9.68
CA THR A 197 41.01 1.13 -10.86
C THR A 197 41.54 0.28 -12.01
N ILE A 198 40.77 -0.72 -12.47
CA ILE A 198 41.24 -1.65 -13.50
C ILE A 198 40.95 -1.09 -14.89
N VAL A 199 39.79 -0.46 -15.09
CA VAL A 199 39.37 0.14 -16.36
C VAL A 199 38.69 1.47 -16.08
N THR A 200 38.94 2.48 -16.89
CA THR A 200 38.26 3.78 -16.78
C THR A 200 36.99 3.78 -17.64
N VAL A 201 35.92 4.39 -17.15
CA VAL A 201 34.68 4.61 -17.92
C VAL A 201 34.35 6.09 -17.95
N GLY A 202 34.03 6.61 -19.13
CA GLY A 202 33.54 7.97 -19.33
C GLY A 202 32.08 8.08 -18.89
N HIS A 203 31.75 9.14 -18.14
CA HIS A 203 30.40 9.39 -17.67
C HIS A 203 30.15 10.88 -17.40
N GLU A 204 29.03 11.40 -17.89
CA GLU A 204 28.53 12.73 -17.51
C GLU A 204 27.45 12.57 -16.42
N PRO A 205 27.76 12.93 -15.16
CA PRO A 205 26.86 12.64 -14.04
C PRO A 205 25.62 13.53 -14.04
N VAL A 206 24.46 12.89 -13.85
CA VAL A 206 23.21 13.60 -13.57
C VAL A 206 23.33 14.30 -12.22
N LYS A 207 23.33 15.64 -12.20
CA LYS A 207 23.51 16.42 -10.97
C LYS A 207 22.24 16.56 -10.14
N THR A 208 21.08 16.62 -10.82
CA THR A 208 19.78 16.84 -10.18
C THR A 208 18.70 15.94 -10.76
N ALA A 209 17.78 15.47 -9.92
CA ALA A 209 16.61 14.69 -10.31
C ALA A 209 15.36 15.05 -9.47
N VAL A 210 14.19 14.61 -9.90
CA VAL A 210 12.92 14.76 -9.16
C VAL A 210 12.60 13.44 -8.46
N ALA A 211 12.13 13.50 -7.21
CA ALA A 211 11.79 12.32 -6.44
C ALA A 211 10.69 11.50 -7.14
N GLY A 212 10.88 10.20 -7.24
CA GLY A 212 9.93 9.30 -7.92
C GLY A 212 10.08 9.19 -9.44
N GLU A 213 11.00 9.93 -10.06
CA GLU A 213 11.32 9.74 -11.48
C GLU A 213 12.45 8.71 -11.67
N GLN A 214 12.40 7.95 -12.76
CA GLN A 214 13.50 7.05 -13.14
C GLN A 214 14.64 7.87 -13.76
N ILE A 215 15.89 7.51 -13.45
CA ILE A 215 17.06 8.22 -13.99
C ILE A 215 17.83 7.28 -14.94
N PRO A 216 17.79 7.51 -16.27
CA PRO A 216 18.64 6.78 -17.20
C PRO A 216 20.09 7.21 -17.01
N VAL A 217 20.99 6.24 -16.92
CA VAL A 217 22.44 6.48 -16.85
C VAL A 217 23.15 5.77 -17.99
N VAL A 218 24.16 6.42 -18.54
CA VAL A 218 24.95 5.92 -19.66
C VAL A 218 26.42 6.11 -19.34
N PHE A 219 27.20 5.04 -19.55
CA PHE A 219 28.65 5.03 -19.39
C PHE A 219 29.29 4.63 -20.72
N VAL A 220 30.44 5.22 -21.02
CA VAL A 220 31.24 4.93 -22.22
C VAL A 220 32.47 4.15 -21.78
N LEU A 221 32.72 3.00 -22.40
CA LEU A 221 33.88 2.17 -22.15
C LEU A 221 35.08 2.69 -22.96
N ASP A 222 36.18 3.03 -22.29
CA ASP A 222 37.43 3.38 -22.97
C ASP A 222 38.07 2.13 -23.62
N GLU A 223 38.00 0.99 -22.93
CA GLU A 223 38.57 -0.29 -23.36
C GLU A 223 37.52 -1.42 -23.33
N PRO A 224 36.59 -1.47 -24.30
CA PRO A 224 35.43 -2.37 -24.25
C PRO A 224 35.75 -3.87 -24.14
N ARG A 225 36.90 -4.27 -24.68
CA ARG A 225 37.36 -5.67 -24.70
C ARG A 225 37.87 -6.14 -23.33
N GLU A 226 38.27 -5.21 -22.47
CA GLU A 226 38.76 -5.52 -21.12
C GLU A 226 37.62 -5.67 -20.12
N VAL A 227 36.41 -5.26 -20.47
CA VAL A 227 35.24 -5.38 -19.61
C VAL A 227 34.43 -6.61 -20.05
N ALA A 228 34.18 -7.53 -19.13
CA ALA A 228 33.24 -8.65 -19.29
C ALA A 228 31.84 -8.26 -18.80
N SER A 229 31.74 -7.60 -17.64
CA SER A 229 30.48 -7.13 -17.06
C SER A 229 30.69 -5.86 -16.24
N ALA A 230 29.62 -5.10 -16.01
CA ALA A 230 29.66 -3.90 -15.19
C ALA A 230 28.41 -3.82 -14.30
N TYR A 231 28.60 -3.40 -13.05
CA TYR A 231 27.54 -3.23 -12.07
C TYR A 231 27.48 -1.77 -11.61
N LEU A 232 26.27 -1.23 -11.57
CA LEU A 232 25.99 0.05 -10.95
C LEU A 232 25.56 -0.20 -9.51
N HIS A 233 26.34 0.32 -8.57
CA HIS A 233 26.04 0.26 -7.16
C HIS A 233 25.42 1.58 -6.73
N TYR A 234 24.20 1.57 -6.18
CA TYR A 234 23.46 2.77 -5.84
C TYR A 234 22.75 2.66 -4.49
N ARG A 235 22.48 3.80 -3.85
CA ARG A 235 21.71 3.89 -2.61
C ARG A 235 21.05 5.26 -2.44
N PRO A 236 19.88 5.34 -1.78
CA PRO A 236 19.40 6.62 -1.25
C PRO A 236 20.45 7.25 -0.32
N ARG A 237 20.64 8.57 -0.42
CA ARG A 237 21.64 9.28 0.37
C ARG A 237 21.36 9.12 1.86
N GLY A 238 22.39 8.72 2.62
CA GLY A 238 22.29 8.41 4.05
C GLY A 238 22.12 6.92 4.36
N ASN A 239 21.79 6.08 3.38
CA ASN A 239 21.79 4.64 3.59
C ASN A 239 23.23 4.10 3.68
N ARG A 240 23.41 3.01 4.44
CA ARG A 240 24.74 2.40 4.61
C ARG A 240 25.11 1.41 3.51
N THR A 241 24.12 0.68 3.00
CA THR A 241 24.32 -0.39 2.03
C THR A 241 23.98 0.07 0.62
N TYR A 242 24.81 -0.35 -0.33
CA TYR A 242 24.51 -0.19 -1.76
C TYR A 242 23.70 -1.38 -2.26
N ARG A 243 22.81 -1.10 -3.22
CA ARG A 243 22.18 -2.11 -4.09
C ARG A 243 22.94 -2.13 -5.40
N SER A 244 22.98 -3.28 -6.05
CA SER A 244 23.68 -3.44 -7.33
C SER A 244 22.67 -3.73 -8.44
N MET A 245 22.87 -3.14 -9.61
CA MET A 245 22.19 -3.56 -10.84
C MET A 245 23.21 -3.81 -11.94
N LEU A 246 22.98 -4.84 -12.74
CA LEU A 246 23.80 -5.12 -13.91
C LEU A 246 23.54 -4.05 -14.98
N LEU A 247 24.61 -3.45 -15.49
CA LEU A 247 24.54 -2.57 -16.65
C LEU A 247 24.49 -3.39 -17.94
N VAL A 248 23.63 -2.98 -18.87
CA VAL A 248 23.46 -3.64 -20.15
C VAL A 248 24.39 -3.01 -21.17
N ARG A 249 25.19 -3.84 -21.86
CA ARG A 249 26.04 -3.37 -22.95
C ARG A 249 25.22 -3.06 -24.19
N GLU A 250 25.43 -1.90 -24.80
CA GLU A 250 24.80 -1.45 -26.04
C GLU A 250 25.88 -0.99 -27.04
N HIS A 251 25.83 -1.49 -28.28
CA HIS A 251 26.73 -1.12 -29.37
C HIS A 251 28.24 -1.18 -29.04
N ASP A 252 28.68 -2.25 -28.35
CA ASP A 252 30.04 -2.55 -27.88
C ASP A 252 30.65 -1.56 -26.87
N ILE A 253 30.45 -0.25 -27.04
CA ILE A 253 31.14 0.81 -26.28
C ILE A 253 30.29 1.45 -25.18
N TYR A 254 28.96 1.23 -25.16
CA TYR A 254 28.09 1.81 -24.14
C TYR A 254 27.64 0.79 -23.11
N LEU A 255 27.51 1.26 -21.87
CA LEU A 255 26.80 0.57 -20.81
C LEU A 255 25.62 1.42 -20.38
N ARG A 256 24.43 0.82 -20.28
CA ARG A 256 23.21 1.50 -19.85
C ARG A 256 22.60 0.89 -18.61
N GLY A 257 22.04 1.75 -17.79
CA GLY A 257 21.22 1.39 -16.63
C GLY A 257 20.09 2.39 -16.44
N THR A 258 19.13 2.04 -15.60
CA THR A 258 18.06 2.95 -15.20
C THR A 258 17.88 2.82 -13.70
N LEU A 259 18.22 3.88 -12.97
CA LEU A 259 17.97 3.95 -11.54
C LEU A 259 16.46 4.02 -11.33
N PRO A 260 15.88 3.08 -10.57
CA PRO A 260 14.44 2.94 -10.52
C PRO A 260 13.81 4.01 -9.61
N ALA A 261 12.58 4.41 -9.92
CA ALA A 261 11.88 5.53 -9.28
C ALA A 261 11.84 5.44 -7.75
N GLU A 262 11.70 4.22 -7.21
CA GLU A 262 11.57 3.96 -5.78
C GLU A 262 12.84 4.23 -4.97
N VAL A 263 14.00 4.40 -5.60
CA VAL A 263 15.25 4.80 -4.91
C VAL A 263 15.60 6.26 -5.08
N VAL A 264 14.97 6.96 -6.03
CA VAL A 264 15.17 8.38 -6.29
C VAL A 264 14.34 9.16 -5.28
N LYS A 265 14.90 9.36 -4.09
CA LYS A 265 14.26 10.02 -2.94
C LYS A 265 15.06 11.20 -2.44
N THR A 266 14.37 12.16 -1.83
CA THR A 266 15.03 13.26 -1.11
C THR A 266 15.84 12.71 0.08
N PRO A 267 16.99 13.30 0.43
CA PRO A 267 17.60 14.48 -0.19
C PRO A 267 18.46 14.18 -1.44
N GLY A 268 18.68 12.91 -1.77
CA GLY A 268 19.57 12.54 -2.87
C GLY A 268 19.77 11.04 -3.02
N LEU A 269 20.61 10.69 -4.00
CA LEU A 269 21.07 9.33 -4.29
C LEU A 269 22.59 9.36 -4.47
N ASP A 270 23.28 8.30 -4.03
CA ASP A 270 24.70 8.09 -4.26
C ASP A 270 24.91 6.84 -5.12
N TYR A 271 25.85 6.84 -6.06
CA TYR A 271 26.22 5.65 -6.82
C TYR A 271 27.70 5.60 -7.24
N PHE A 272 28.17 4.41 -7.59
CA PHE A 272 29.48 4.16 -8.20
C PHE A 272 29.39 2.95 -9.16
N VAL A 273 30.41 2.73 -9.99
CA VAL A 273 30.44 1.63 -10.96
C VAL A 273 31.63 0.70 -10.69
N GLU A 274 31.33 -0.60 -10.65
CA GLU A 274 32.32 -1.68 -10.61
C GLU A 274 32.30 -2.42 -11.95
N VAL A 275 33.45 -2.85 -12.43
CA VAL A 275 33.59 -3.65 -13.64
C VAL A 275 34.32 -4.95 -13.32
N SER A 276 33.99 -6.00 -14.06
CA SER A 276 34.73 -7.26 -14.06
C SER A 276 35.34 -7.50 -15.42
N THR A 277 36.55 -8.04 -15.44
CA THR A 277 37.32 -8.35 -16.63
C THR A 277 37.13 -9.81 -17.06
N PRO A 278 37.46 -10.19 -18.32
CA PRO A 278 37.35 -11.58 -18.80
C PRO A 278 38.19 -12.61 -18.02
N ASP A 279 39.28 -12.18 -17.37
CA ASP A 279 40.12 -13.03 -16.49
C ASP A 279 39.56 -13.15 -15.06
N GLY A 280 38.38 -12.57 -14.78
CA GLY A 280 37.67 -12.71 -13.52
C GLY A 280 38.13 -11.76 -12.42
N ARG A 281 38.94 -10.74 -12.75
CA ARG A 281 39.24 -9.66 -11.81
C ARG A 281 38.07 -8.69 -11.77
N SER A 282 37.79 -8.12 -10.60
CA SER A 282 36.83 -7.02 -10.45
C SER A 282 37.53 -5.81 -9.86
N GLY A 283 37.10 -4.62 -10.28
CA GLY A 283 37.66 -3.37 -9.80
C GLY A 283 36.72 -2.18 -10.02
N LEU A 284 37.05 -1.07 -9.38
CA LEU A 284 36.29 0.17 -9.51
C LEU A 284 36.55 0.80 -10.88
N ALA A 285 35.49 1.29 -11.53
CA ALA A 285 35.59 1.99 -12.81
C ALA A 285 35.21 3.46 -12.72
N LEU A 286 34.28 3.81 -11.83
CA LEU A 286 33.83 5.19 -11.64
C LEU A 286 33.36 5.41 -10.20
N GLY A 287 33.99 6.38 -9.53
CA GLY A 287 33.74 6.65 -8.12
C GLY A 287 34.18 5.50 -7.20
N THR A 288 33.94 5.65 -5.91
CA THR A 288 34.23 4.60 -4.92
C THR A 288 33.09 4.51 -3.91
N PRO A 289 32.98 3.42 -3.11
CA PRO A 289 32.00 3.36 -2.03
C PRO A 289 32.12 4.50 -1.00
N ARG A 290 33.33 5.07 -0.83
CA ARG A 290 33.65 6.17 0.09
C ARG A 290 33.50 7.55 -0.54
N GLU A 291 33.70 7.64 -1.84
CA GLU A 291 33.56 8.84 -2.66
C GLU A 291 32.63 8.52 -3.84
N PRO A 292 31.33 8.30 -3.58
CA PRO A 292 30.37 8.01 -4.64
C PRO A 292 30.01 9.29 -5.41
N ILE A 293 29.45 9.12 -6.60
CA ILE A 293 28.81 10.21 -7.34
C ILE A 293 27.46 10.49 -6.69
N ALA A 294 27.22 11.76 -6.37
CA ALA A 294 26.03 12.21 -5.68
C ALA A 294 25.06 12.91 -6.65
N ILE A 295 23.79 12.51 -6.61
CA ILE A 295 22.67 13.16 -7.32
C ILE A 295 21.78 13.86 -6.28
N ASP A 296 21.54 15.16 -6.46
CA ASP A 296 20.59 15.89 -5.61
C ASP A 296 19.15 15.64 -6.09
N VAL A 297 18.32 15.11 -5.21
CA VAL A 297 16.93 14.78 -5.53
C VAL A 297 16.02 15.81 -4.88
N ARG A 298 15.26 16.53 -5.70
CA ARG A 298 14.26 17.51 -5.25
C ARG A 298 12.92 16.83 -5.08
N ALA A 299 12.13 17.26 -4.11
CA ALA A 299 10.72 16.89 -4.08
C ALA A 299 10.02 17.45 -5.32
N PRO A 300 9.05 16.73 -5.91
CA PRO A 300 8.17 17.33 -6.92
C PRO A 300 7.55 18.60 -6.35
N THR A 301 7.32 19.60 -7.21
CA THR A 301 6.67 20.82 -6.74
C THR A 301 5.22 20.51 -6.40
N MET A 302 4.62 21.24 -5.45
CA MET A 302 3.18 21.11 -5.18
C MET A 302 2.35 21.31 -6.46
N LEU A 303 2.83 22.12 -7.40
CA LEU A 303 2.25 22.33 -8.74
C LEU A 303 2.22 21.07 -9.61
N ASP A 304 3.19 20.17 -9.47
CA ASP A 304 3.22 18.92 -10.23
C ASP A 304 2.12 17.94 -9.74
N HIS A 305 1.79 18.00 -8.45
CA HIS A 305 0.59 17.32 -7.91
C HIS A 305 -0.71 17.94 -8.44
N PHE A 306 -0.67 19.18 -8.93
CA PHE A 306 -1.77 19.86 -9.62
C PHE A 306 -1.79 19.62 -11.14
N GLY A 307 -0.99 18.68 -11.64
CA GLY A 307 -0.95 18.31 -13.07
C GLY A 307 -2.33 18.02 -13.68
N SER A 308 -2.43 18.15 -15.00
CA SER A 308 -3.67 18.06 -15.77
C SER A 308 -4.23 16.64 -15.79
N VAL A 309 -4.83 16.20 -14.69
CA VAL A 309 -5.70 15.01 -14.71
C VAL A 309 -7.08 15.47 -15.15
N PRO A 310 -7.65 14.90 -16.23
CA PRO A 310 -8.99 15.24 -16.69
C PRO A 310 -10.04 15.10 -15.58
N GLY A 311 -11.01 16.01 -15.55
CA GLY A 311 -12.13 15.97 -14.62
C GLY A 311 -11.76 16.34 -13.18
N ARG A 312 -10.69 17.12 -12.99
CA ARG A 312 -10.34 17.71 -11.69
C ARG A 312 -11.26 18.86 -11.36
N SER A 313 -11.55 19.69 -12.34
CA SER A 313 -12.47 20.80 -12.19
C SER A 313 -13.83 20.42 -12.76
N SER A 314 -14.89 20.82 -12.07
CA SER A 314 -16.22 20.72 -12.62
C SER A 314 -17.06 21.93 -12.25
N VAL A 315 -17.94 22.32 -13.16
CA VAL A 315 -19.04 23.24 -12.89
C VAL A 315 -20.35 22.51 -13.12
N LYS A 316 -21.23 22.50 -12.13
CA LYS A 316 -22.59 21.98 -12.26
C LYS A 316 -23.59 23.11 -12.11
N ILE A 317 -24.59 23.14 -12.97
CA ILE A 317 -25.72 24.06 -12.91
C ILE A 317 -26.96 23.19 -12.87
N ALA A 318 -27.79 23.31 -11.84
CA ALA A 318 -29.00 22.51 -11.70
C ALA A 318 -30.15 23.33 -11.15
N ALA A 319 -31.36 23.03 -11.59
CA ALA A 319 -32.59 23.57 -11.04
C ALA A 319 -33.61 22.45 -10.81
N ASP A 320 -34.31 22.54 -9.69
CA ASP A 320 -35.31 21.57 -9.23
C ASP A 320 -36.58 22.31 -8.81
N TYR A 321 -37.73 21.71 -9.14
CA TYR A 321 -39.05 22.11 -8.67
C TYR A 321 -39.71 20.92 -7.97
N LEU A 322 -40.24 21.15 -6.78
CA LEU A 322 -40.96 20.18 -5.97
C LEU A 322 -42.35 20.73 -5.67
N ASP A 323 -43.38 19.93 -5.87
CA ASP A 323 -44.75 20.22 -5.47
C ASP A 323 -45.27 19.10 -4.55
N PHE A 324 -45.69 19.46 -3.33
CA PHE A 324 -46.25 18.55 -2.34
C PHE A 324 -47.78 18.46 -2.42
N ALA A 325 -48.42 19.24 -3.29
CA ALA A 325 -49.87 19.35 -3.38
C ALA A 325 -50.45 18.87 -4.73
N THR A 326 -49.64 18.31 -5.64
CA THR A 326 -50.13 17.89 -6.98
C THR A 326 -51.28 16.88 -6.91
N PHE A 327 -51.29 16.01 -5.89
CA PHE A 327 -52.32 14.98 -5.68
C PHE A 327 -53.18 15.27 -4.46
N ASP A 328 -53.30 16.54 -4.05
CA ASP A 328 -54.16 16.93 -2.95
C ASP A 328 -55.61 17.06 -3.42
N GLU A 329 -56.48 16.14 -2.99
CA GLU A 329 -57.91 16.13 -3.33
C GLU A 329 -58.76 16.93 -2.33
N ARG A 330 -58.16 17.55 -1.31
CA ARG A 330 -58.90 18.24 -0.25
C ARG A 330 -59.34 19.63 -0.73
N ASP A 331 -60.48 20.08 -0.20
CA ASP A 331 -61.01 21.41 -0.51
C ASP A 331 -60.10 22.53 0.04
N GLY A 332 -59.96 23.62 -0.72
CA GLY A 332 -59.20 24.81 -0.35
C GLY A 332 -57.83 24.91 -1.01
N ASP A 333 -57.14 26.04 -0.81
CA ASP A 333 -55.76 26.23 -1.30
C ASP A 333 -54.77 25.62 -0.30
N HIS A 334 -54.16 24.50 -0.68
CA HIS A 334 -53.10 23.82 0.07
C HIS A 334 -51.76 23.94 -0.64
N ALA A 335 -51.50 25.01 -1.38
CA ALA A 335 -50.27 25.15 -2.13
C ALA A 335 -49.02 24.93 -1.25
N ASP A 336 -48.17 24.03 -1.71
CA ASP A 336 -46.91 23.68 -1.07
C ASP A 336 -45.89 23.27 -2.13
N HIS A 337 -45.04 24.22 -2.53
CA HIS A 337 -44.06 24.00 -3.57
C HIS A 337 -42.74 24.70 -3.26
N GLN A 338 -41.69 24.17 -3.84
CA GLN A 338 -40.32 24.62 -3.68
C GLN A 338 -39.62 24.64 -5.03
N PHE A 339 -38.82 25.67 -5.25
CA PHE A 339 -37.88 25.81 -6.34
C PHE A 339 -36.47 26.00 -5.77
N THR A 340 -35.48 25.34 -6.38
CA THR A 340 -34.08 25.52 -6.03
C THR A 340 -33.25 25.55 -7.30
N ALA A 341 -32.30 26.48 -7.40
CA ALA A 341 -31.34 26.53 -8.49
C ALA A 341 -29.94 26.79 -7.95
N ASN A 342 -28.95 26.03 -8.39
CA ASN A 342 -27.57 26.11 -7.91
C ASN A 342 -26.57 26.15 -9.07
N VAL A 343 -25.45 26.83 -8.83
CA VAL A 343 -24.22 26.77 -9.63
C VAL A 343 -23.09 26.41 -8.69
N ASP A 344 -22.44 25.29 -8.98
CA ASP A 344 -21.46 24.66 -8.10
C ASP A 344 -20.14 24.51 -8.87
N PHE A 345 -19.03 24.96 -8.29
CA PHE A 345 -17.68 24.69 -8.78
C PHE A 345 -17.00 23.73 -7.81
N THR A 346 -16.42 22.65 -8.32
CA THR A 346 -15.64 21.69 -7.52
C THR A 346 -14.26 21.51 -8.14
N TYR A 347 -13.22 21.54 -7.31
CA TYR A 347 -11.85 21.17 -7.65
C TYR A 347 -11.43 19.93 -6.86
N ARG A 348 -10.96 18.91 -7.57
CA ARG A 348 -10.51 17.64 -7.00
C ARG A 348 -9.01 17.63 -6.78
N LEU A 349 -8.62 16.99 -5.69
CA LEU A 349 -7.28 16.93 -5.17
C LEU A 349 -6.86 15.47 -5.05
N ASP A 350 -5.63 15.15 -5.45
CA ASP A 350 -5.04 13.81 -5.31
C ASP A 350 -4.40 13.68 -3.92
N SER A 351 -5.23 13.77 -2.88
CA SER A 351 -4.78 13.76 -1.48
C SER A 351 -5.89 13.26 -0.55
N HIS A 352 -5.63 13.27 0.76
CA HIS A 352 -6.67 13.01 1.77
C HIS A 352 -7.79 14.05 1.77
N VAL A 353 -7.52 15.26 1.30
CA VAL A 353 -8.58 16.18 0.87
C VAL A 353 -8.90 15.78 -0.56
N GLU A 354 -10.12 15.31 -0.81
CA GLU A 354 -10.54 14.80 -2.12
C GLU A 354 -11.08 15.92 -3.00
N SER A 355 -11.82 16.86 -2.40
CA SER A 355 -12.33 18.01 -3.13
C SER A 355 -12.52 19.22 -2.26
N VAL A 356 -12.38 20.38 -2.88
CA VAL A 356 -12.85 21.67 -2.38
C VAL A 356 -13.83 22.24 -3.38
N GLY A 357 -14.86 22.92 -2.91
CA GLY A 357 -15.84 23.52 -3.77
C GLY A 357 -16.40 24.82 -3.23
N VAL A 358 -17.00 25.58 -4.14
CA VAL A 358 -17.74 26.80 -3.85
C VAL A 358 -18.96 26.84 -4.75
N GLY A 359 -20.03 27.44 -4.27
CA GLY A 359 -21.23 27.56 -5.08
C GLY A 359 -22.12 28.71 -4.67
N TYR A 360 -23.11 28.96 -5.52
CA TYR A 360 -24.16 29.93 -5.31
C TYR A 360 -25.51 29.27 -5.61
N GLY A 361 -26.50 29.55 -4.79
CA GLY A 361 -27.84 28.99 -4.92
C GLY A 361 -28.93 30.01 -4.65
N VAL A 362 -30.07 29.75 -5.26
CA VAL A 362 -31.33 30.43 -4.96
C VAL A 362 -32.34 29.38 -4.57
N TYR A 363 -33.04 29.70 -3.49
CA TYR A 363 -34.12 28.92 -2.95
C TYR A 363 -35.37 29.79 -2.92
N ALA A 364 -36.51 29.25 -3.35
CA ALA A 364 -37.80 29.89 -3.20
C ALA A 364 -38.85 28.83 -2.92
N GLY A 365 -39.80 29.11 -2.03
CA GLY A 365 -40.87 28.17 -1.76
C GLY A 365 -42.07 28.83 -1.13
N SER A 366 -43.17 28.10 -1.13
CA SER A 366 -44.37 28.50 -0.42
C SER A 366 -45.06 27.27 0.17
N GLY A 367 -45.79 27.44 1.27
CA GLY A 367 -46.46 26.34 1.96
C GLY A 367 -45.66 25.80 3.16
N GLY A 368 -45.51 24.48 3.27
CA GLY A 368 -44.85 23.83 4.40
C GLY A 368 -45.77 23.05 5.35
N PHE A 369 -47.08 23.31 5.36
CA PHE A 369 -48.00 22.79 6.37
C PHE A 369 -49.11 21.99 5.70
N ALA A 370 -49.16 20.69 5.97
CA ALA A 370 -50.03 19.77 5.25
C ALA A 370 -51.50 20.01 5.52
N ASN A 371 -51.89 20.54 6.68
CA ASN A 371 -53.30 20.69 7.09
C ASN A 371 -53.80 22.13 7.05
N THR A 372 -53.02 23.06 6.49
CA THR A 372 -53.36 24.48 6.48
C THR A 372 -54.01 24.86 5.16
N VAL A 373 -55.25 25.37 5.22
CA VAL A 373 -55.91 26.02 4.09
C VAL A 373 -55.50 27.49 4.06
N TRP A 374 -54.89 27.93 2.97
CA TRP A 374 -54.52 29.32 2.77
C TRP A 374 -55.75 30.14 2.38
N THR A 375 -55.91 31.31 3.01
CA THR A 375 -57.04 32.22 2.79
C THR A 375 -56.54 33.66 2.80
N ASP A 376 -57.37 34.64 2.44
CA ASP A 376 -57.00 36.05 2.55
C ASP A 376 -56.63 36.46 3.99
N ALA A 377 -57.23 35.83 4.99
CA ALA A 377 -56.95 36.07 6.40
C ALA A 377 -55.67 35.34 6.88
N MET A 378 -55.28 34.26 6.21
CA MET A 378 -54.09 33.46 6.51
C MET A 378 -53.32 33.23 5.20
N PRO A 379 -52.56 34.24 4.73
CA PRO A 379 -51.90 34.16 3.45
C PRO A 379 -50.79 33.10 3.47
N ILE A 380 -50.53 32.49 2.30
CA ILE A 380 -49.48 31.49 2.14
C ILE A 380 -48.12 32.01 2.59
N GLN A 381 -47.46 31.23 3.43
CA GLN A 381 -46.09 31.53 3.85
C GLN A 381 -45.15 31.30 2.67
N ARG A 382 -44.30 32.31 2.39
CA ARG A 382 -43.30 32.27 1.34
C ARG A 382 -41.92 32.41 1.95
N SER A 383 -41.00 31.53 1.56
CA SER A 383 -39.57 31.66 1.82
C SER A 383 -38.83 31.95 0.54
N GLY A 384 -37.71 32.66 0.71
CA GLY A 384 -36.74 32.92 -0.32
C GLY A 384 -35.38 33.04 0.34
N PHE A 385 -34.36 32.42 -0.22
CA PHE A 385 -33.01 32.44 0.33
C PHE A 385 -31.99 32.40 -0.82
N HIS A 386 -31.20 33.47 -0.95
CA HIS A 386 -30.07 33.55 -1.87
C HIS A 386 -28.81 33.29 -1.07
N TYR A 387 -28.02 32.28 -1.45
CA TYR A 387 -26.90 31.84 -0.63
C TYR A 387 -25.65 31.54 -1.45
N GLY A 388 -24.51 31.76 -0.82
CA GLY A 388 -23.23 31.22 -1.24
C GLY A 388 -22.80 30.13 -0.27
N TYR A 389 -21.88 29.29 -0.70
CA TYR A 389 -21.31 28.27 0.15
C TYR A 389 -19.89 27.89 -0.25
N ALA A 390 -19.19 27.26 0.70
CA ALA A 390 -17.94 26.57 0.45
C ALA A 390 -18.03 25.15 1.04
N ASP A 391 -17.47 24.17 0.33
CA ASP A 391 -17.43 22.77 0.76
C ASP A 391 -16.01 22.20 0.72
N ILE A 392 -15.81 21.21 1.58
CA ILE A 392 -14.61 20.38 1.62
C ILE A 392 -15.03 18.93 1.84
N GLU A 393 -14.37 18.03 1.13
CA GLU A 393 -14.52 16.58 1.27
C GLU A 393 -13.15 15.97 1.54
N VAL A 394 -13.08 15.15 2.57
CA VAL A 394 -11.90 14.38 2.95
C VAL A 394 -12.21 12.89 2.86
N GLY A 395 -11.25 12.08 2.46
CA GLY A 395 -11.43 10.64 2.44
C GLY A 395 -10.20 9.86 2.02
N GLY A 396 -10.43 8.58 1.77
CA GLY A 396 -9.39 7.62 1.43
C GLY A 396 -9.92 6.19 1.32
N THR A 397 -9.04 5.29 0.91
CA THR A 397 -9.35 3.87 0.75
C THR A 397 -8.91 3.07 1.97
N SER A 398 -9.84 2.33 2.58
CA SER A 398 -9.58 1.36 3.66
C SER A 398 -10.10 0.00 3.22
N ASP A 399 -9.24 -1.02 3.20
CA ASP A 399 -9.61 -2.39 2.81
C ASP A 399 -10.32 -2.49 1.45
N GLY A 400 -9.90 -1.66 0.48
CA GLY A 400 -10.50 -1.60 -0.85
C GLY A 400 -11.85 -0.87 -0.93
N VAL A 401 -12.36 -0.36 0.20
CA VAL A 401 -13.57 0.47 0.24
C VAL A 401 -13.17 1.93 0.41
N HIS A 402 -13.69 2.78 -0.48
CA HIS A 402 -13.48 4.22 -0.40
C HIS A 402 -14.45 4.84 0.61
N LEU A 403 -13.94 5.60 1.58
CA LEU A 403 -14.74 6.29 2.59
C LEU A 403 -14.44 7.77 2.53
N ALA A 404 -15.49 8.60 2.53
CA ALA A 404 -15.34 10.04 2.54
C ALA A 404 -16.33 10.71 3.49
N ALA A 405 -15.91 11.82 4.07
CA ALA A 405 -16.71 12.72 4.88
C ALA A 405 -16.49 14.14 4.41
N GLY A 406 -17.55 14.94 4.37
CA GLY A 406 -17.45 16.33 3.93
C GLY A 406 -18.44 17.23 4.65
N GLY A 407 -18.21 18.52 4.48
CA GLY A 407 -19.08 19.54 5.03
C GLY A 407 -19.18 20.75 4.12
N GLN A 408 -20.34 21.39 4.12
CA GLN A 408 -20.63 22.63 3.43
C GLN A 408 -21.01 23.69 4.45
N LEU A 409 -20.42 24.88 4.35
CA LEU A 409 -20.83 26.05 5.12
C LEU A 409 -21.65 26.97 4.21
N ILE A 410 -22.88 27.28 4.63
CA ILE A 410 -23.85 28.03 3.84
C ILE A 410 -24.09 29.37 4.51
N ALA A 411 -24.03 30.45 3.74
CA ALA A 411 -24.39 31.79 4.21
C ALA A 411 -25.19 32.52 3.12
N GLY A 412 -26.23 33.22 3.53
CA GLY A 412 -27.12 33.86 2.57
C GLY A 412 -28.01 34.95 3.17
N VAL A 413 -28.88 35.48 2.32
CA VAL A 413 -29.88 36.48 2.68
C VAL A 413 -31.25 35.94 2.27
N GLY A 414 -32.15 35.89 3.25
CA GLY A 414 -33.55 35.55 3.05
C GLY A 414 -34.48 36.71 3.42
N LYS A 415 -35.77 36.39 3.52
CA LYS A 415 -36.82 37.38 3.81
C LYS A 415 -36.63 38.03 5.19
N GLU A 416 -36.06 37.30 6.16
CA GLU A 416 -35.86 37.78 7.53
C GLU A 416 -34.46 38.39 7.73
N GLY A 417 -33.63 38.46 6.68
CA GLY A 417 -32.27 38.99 6.72
C GLY A 417 -31.22 37.91 6.50
N PHE A 418 -30.04 38.10 7.09
CA PHE A 418 -28.94 37.13 6.98
C PHE A 418 -29.29 35.80 7.65
N GLY A 419 -28.91 34.70 7.01
CA GLY A 419 -29.08 33.35 7.56
C GLY A 419 -27.83 32.50 7.34
N LEU A 420 -27.63 31.54 8.23
CA LEU A 420 -26.54 30.57 8.15
C LEU A 420 -27.09 29.15 8.03
N GLY A 421 -26.26 28.26 7.49
CA GLY A 421 -26.57 26.85 7.39
C GLY A 421 -25.33 25.99 7.27
N GLY A 422 -25.56 24.69 7.30
CA GLY A 422 -24.52 23.70 7.07
C GLY A 422 -25.07 22.43 6.45
N GLU A 423 -24.23 21.77 5.67
CA GLU A 423 -24.44 20.39 5.23
C GLU A 423 -23.31 19.52 5.78
N GLY A 424 -23.64 18.33 6.27
CA GLY A 424 -22.71 17.25 6.52
C GLY A 424 -23.00 16.09 5.57
N ARG A 425 -21.94 15.47 5.06
CA ARG A 425 -22.05 14.29 4.20
C ARG A 425 -21.10 13.19 4.61
N PHE A 426 -21.57 11.96 4.52
CA PHE A 426 -20.77 10.76 4.65
C PHE A 426 -21.03 9.85 3.47
N ARG A 427 -19.97 9.32 2.85
CA ARG A 427 -20.05 8.51 1.63
C ARG A 427 -19.20 7.24 1.77
N ILE A 428 -19.79 6.14 1.32
CA ILE A 428 -19.14 4.84 1.13
C ILE A 428 -19.14 4.55 -0.37
N GLY A 429 -17.99 4.19 -0.94
CA GLY A 429 -17.80 3.97 -2.38
C GLY A 429 -17.29 5.21 -3.11
N ASP A 430 -17.09 5.10 -4.42
CA ASP A 430 -16.49 6.15 -5.27
C ASP A 430 -17.53 7.24 -5.63
N ARG A 431 -17.15 8.53 -5.48
CA ARG A 431 -17.99 9.70 -5.81
C ARG A 431 -18.55 9.64 -7.23
N ASP A 432 -17.71 9.21 -8.15
CA ASP A 432 -18.01 9.11 -9.57
C ASP A 432 -18.46 7.71 -9.97
N GLY A 433 -18.20 6.71 -9.13
CA GLY A 433 -18.62 5.33 -9.34
C GLY A 433 -19.90 4.98 -8.60
N THR A 434 -19.89 3.78 -8.01
CA THR A 434 -20.97 3.32 -7.13
C THR A 434 -20.71 3.79 -5.71
N ASN A 435 -21.69 4.48 -5.13
CA ASN A 435 -21.60 4.99 -3.77
C ASN A 435 -22.95 5.00 -3.04
N LEU A 436 -22.88 4.94 -1.72
CA LEU A 436 -23.96 5.22 -0.78
C LEU A 436 -23.58 6.46 0.02
N ALA A 437 -24.43 7.48 0.00
CA ALA A 437 -24.22 8.73 0.70
C ALA A 437 -25.34 9.04 1.69
N PHE A 438 -24.96 9.56 2.84
CA PHE A 438 -25.85 10.11 3.86
C PHE A 438 -25.60 11.61 3.91
N ILE A 439 -26.65 12.41 3.74
CA ILE A 439 -26.58 13.86 3.63
C ILE A 439 -27.53 14.45 4.67
N GLY A 440 -27.03 15.38 5.49
CA GLY A 440 -27.83 16.15 6.43
C GLY A 440 -27.58 17.63 6.23
N ARG A 441 -28.61 18.41 5.94
CA ARG A 441 -28.55 19.84 5.70
C ARG A 441 -29.51 20.58 6.62
N THR A 442 -29.07 21.71 7.13
CA THR A 442 -29.92 22.66 7.86
C THR A 442 -29.59 24.07 7.41
N VAL A 443 -30.61 24.85 7.05
CA VAL A 443 -30.45 26.25 6.64
C VAL A 443 -31.48 27.08 7.39
N GLU A 444 -31.04 28.13 8.06
CA GLU A 444 -31.92 29.07 8.74
C GLU A 444 -32.96 29.65 7.76
N GLN A 445 -34.19 29.86 8.23
CA GLN A 445 -35.35 30.33 7.43
C GLN A 445 -35.88 29.33 6.37
N VAL A 446 -35.13 28.29 6.02
CA VAL A 446 -35.54 27.28 5.02
C VAL A 446 -35.96 25.96 5.67
N GLY A 447 -35.12 25.45 6.58
CA GLY A 447 -35.33 24.20 7.32
C GLY A 447 -34.30 23.12 7.04
N PHE A 448 -34.63 21.90 7.45
CA PHE A 448 -33.74 20.74 7.37
C PHE A 448 -34.09 19.78 6.22
N LEU A 449 -33.07 19.08 5.76
CA LEU A 449 -33.17 17.97 4.81
C LEU A 449 -32.21 16.88 5.29
N SER A 450 -32.69 15.65 5.34
CA SER A 450 -31.86 14.45 5.51
C SER A 450 -32.12 13.53 4.32
N ASP A 451 -31.08 13.02 3.67
CA ASP A 451 -31.19 12.20 2.46
C ASP A 451 -30.22 11.01 2.51
N ILE A 452 -30.69 9.84 2.07
CA ILE A 452 -29.88 8.66 1.81
C ILE A 452 -29.91 8.42 0.31
N ARG A 453 -28.74 8.48 -0.33
CA ARG A 453 -28.60 8.40 -1.78
C ARG A 453 -27.73 7.21 -2.17
N LEU A 454 -28.25 6.38 -3.07
CA LEU A 454 -27.48 5.38 -3.80
C LEU A 454 -27.17 5.92 -5.20
N GLY A 455 -25.90 6.07 -5.51
CA GLY A 455 -25.40 6.39 -6.86
C GLY A 455 -24.71 5.18 -7.49
N THR A 456 -24.86 5.00 -8.79
CA THR A 456 -24.10 4.01 -9.56
C THR A 456 -23.80 4.51 -10.96
N ARG A 457 -22.67 4.08 -11.52
CA ARG A 457 -22.22 4.38 -12.87
C ARG A 457 -22.18 3.10 -13.69
N PRO A 458 -23.32 2.64 -14.26
CA PRO A 458 -23.38 1.40 -15.03
C PRO A 458 -22.52 1.45 -16.32
N THR A 459 -22.28 2.64 -16.86
CA THR A 459 -21.39 2.88 -18.01
C THR A 459 -20.59 4.15 -17.76
N ASP A 460 -19.47 4.33 -18.45
CA ASP A 460 -18.66 5.55 -18.43
C ASP A 460 -19.44 6.84 -18.74
N LYS A 461 -20.56 6.73 -19.46
CA LYS A 461 -21.40 7.87 -19.88
C LYS A 461 -22.71 8.04 -19.12
N LEU A 462 -23.05 7.13 -18.21
CA LEU A 462 -24.33 7.14 -17.52
C LEU A 462 -24.14 6.98 -16.02
N LEU A 463 -24.64 7.94 -15.26
CA LEU A 463 -24.79 7.88 -13.82
C LEU A 463 -26.27 7.84 -13.46
N LEU A 464 -26.62 6.93 -12.57
CA LEU A 464 -27.96 6.76 -12.02
C LEU A 464 -27.92 6.99 -10.52
N GLY A 465 -28.87 7.77 -10.01
CA GLY A 465 -29.03 8.04 -8.59
C GLY A 465 -30.46 7.76 -8.14
N ILE A 466 -30.61 7.16 -6.97
CA ILE A 466 -31.89 7.04 -6.27
C ILE A 466 -31.68 7.59 -4.86
N SER A 467 -32.60 8.40 -4.36
CA SER A 467 -32.51 8.93 -3.00
C SER A 467 -33.84 8.94 -2.27
N VAL A 468 -33.76 8.77 -0.94
CA VAL A 468 -34.89 8.82 -0.02
C VAL A 468 -34.52 9.72 1.13
N GLY A 469 -35.34 10.74 1.36
CA GLY A 469 -35.08 11.74 2.38
C GLY A 469 -36.30 12.17 3.17
N ALA A 470 -36.04 12.87 4.27
CA ALA A 470 -37.02 13.55 5.11
C ALA A 470 -36.70 15.04 5.16
N THR A 471 -37.71 15.89 5.08
CA THR A 471 -37.52 17.35 5.06
C THR A 471 -38.71 18.12 5.60
N ASN A 472 -38.47 19.27 6.23
CA ASN A 472 -39.51 20.23 6.61
C ASN A 472 -39.43 21.55 5.82
N GLN A 473 -38.65 21.55 4.74
CA GLN A 473 -38.57 22.65 3.79
C GLN A 473 -39.93 22.85 3.10
N PRO A 474 -40.34 24.08 2.70
CA PRO A 474 -39.53 25.30 2.63
C PRO A 474 -39.62 26.29 3.80
N ASN A 475 -40.44 26.04 4.83
CA ASN A 475 -40.76 27.01 5.89
C ASN A 475 -40.70 26.41 7.31
N ASN A 476 -39.85 25.40 7.56
CA ASN A 476 -39.85 24.65 8.83
C ASN A 476 -41.22 24.07 9.23
N GLY A 477 -41.99 23.61 8.25
CA GLY A 477 -43.34 23.10 8.48
C GLY A 477 -43.37 21.62 8.89
N ASP A 478 -44.40 20.90 8.45
CA ASP A 478 -44.54 19.47 8.75
C ASP A 478 -43.42 18.66 8.08
N VAL A 479 -42.94 17.60 8.70
CA VAL A 479 -41.92 16.74 8.08
C VAL A 479 -42.56 15.92 6.97
N GLY A 480 -42.06 16.08 5.75
CA GLY A 480 -42.39 15.25 4.59
C GLY A 480 -41.29 14.26 4.23
N VAL A 481 -41.67 13.28 3.41
CA VAL A 481 -40.79 12.31 2.77
C VAL A 481 -40.59 12.69 1.31
N LYS A 482 -39.38 12.47 0.80
CA LYS A 482 -39.01 12.66 -0.60
C LYS A 482 -38.39 11.38 -1.15
N LEU A 483 -38.82 10.96 -2.32
CA LEU A 483 -38.21 9.92 -3.14
C LEU A 483 -37.77 10.58 -4.45
N ALA A 484 -36.50 10.47 -4.81
CA ALA A 484 -35.97 11.07 -6.03
C ALA A 484 -35.17 10.07 -6.86
N THR A 485 -35.17 10.28 -8.17
CA THR A 485 -34.32 9.59 -9.13
C THR A 485 -33.57 10.64 -9.96
N GLU A 486 -32.29 10.41 -10.19
CA GLU A 486 -31.40 11.25 -10.98
C GLU A 486 -30.77 10.42 -12.09
N ILE A 487 -30.71 11.00 -13.29
CA ILE A 487 -30.03 10.44 -14.44
C ILE A 487 -29.07 11.51 -14.95
N GLU A 488 -27.78 11.22 -14.99
CA GLU A 488 -26.76 12.09 -15.57
C GLU A 488 -26.11 11.38 -16.76
N ILE A 489 -26.18 12.01 -17.94
CA ILE A 489 -25.67 11.48 -19.20
C ILE A 489 -24.52 12.35 -19.67
N LEU A 490 -23.33 11.79 -19.85
CA LEU A 490 -22.19 12.46 -20.45
C LEU A 490 -22.39 12.54 -21.97
N ALA A 491 -22.98 13.66 -22.43
CA ALA A 491 -23.38 13.86 -23.82
C ALA A 491 -22.19 14.12 -24.76
N ILE A 492 -21.19 14.83 -24.25
CA ILE A 492 -19.91 15.16 -24.91
C ILE A 492 -18.80 14.93 -23.86
N GLU A 493 -17.55 14.67 -24.27
CA GLU A 493 -16.43 14.30 -23.36
C GLU A 493 -16.35 15.12 -22.05
N ASN A 494 -16.73 16.39 -22.11
CA ASN A 494 -16.65 17.34 -21.00
C ASN A 494 -17.99 17.95 -20.59
N VAL A 495 -19.12 17.48 -21.13
CA VAL A 495 -20.45 18.04 -20.85
C VAL A 495 -21.46 16.95 -20.53
N SER A 496 -22.13 17.06 -19.39
CA SER A 496 -23.22 16.18 -18.99
C SER A 496 -24.58 16.90 -18.97
N LEU A 497 -25.63 16.13 -19.23
CA LEU A 497 -27.02 16.51 -19.03
C LEU A 497 -27.56 15.78 -17.81
N ILE A 498 -28.17 16.52 -16.89
CA ILE A 498 -28.76 15.99 -15.66
C ILE A 498 -30.28 16.09 -15.78
N LEU A 499 -30.98 15.01 -15.45
CA LEU A 499 -32.43 14.94 -15.37
C LEU A 499 -32.83 14.36 -14.01
N ARG A 500 -33.84 14.96 -13.37
CA ARG A 500 -34.34 14.55 -12.06
C ARG A 500 -35.85 14.43 -12.08
N GLY A 501 -36.34 13.38 -11.45
CA GLY A 501 -37.76 13.20 -11.13
C GLY A 501 -37.91 12.86 -9.65
N SER A 502 -38.96 13.36 -9.02
CA SER A 502 -39.23 13.05 -7.62
C SER A 502 -40.72 12.90 -7.32
N TRP A 503 -40.98 12.20 -6.24
CA TRP A 503 -42.25 12.18 -5.54
C TRP A 503 -42.02 12.64 -4.11
N GLN A 504 -42.93 13.43 -3.57
CA GLN A 504 -42.83 13.91 -2.20
C GLN A 504 -44.21 14.00 -1.57
N GLY A 505 -44.27 13.83 -0.24
CA GLY A 505 -45.52 13.94 0.50
C GLY A 505 -45.30 14.17 1.98
N ARG A 506 -46.17 14.99 2.58
CA ARG A 506 -46.20 15.22 4.03
C ARG A 506 -47.20 14.32 4.74
N THR A 507 -48.28 13.97 4.04
CA THR A 507 -49.30 13.03 4.52
C THR A 507 -49.76 12.15 3.37
N THR A 508 -50.57 11.13 3.66
CA THR A 508 -51.18 10.28 2.63
C THR A 508 -52.13 11.03 1.70
N ALA A 509 -52.62 12.20 2.11
CA ALA A 509 -53.53 13.05 1.33
C ALA A 509 -52.85 14.33 0.81
N HIS A 510 -51.56 14.51 1.06
CA HIS A 510 -50.81 15.71 0.68
C HIS A 510 -49.45 15.28 0.13
N GLY A 511 -49.44 14.96 -1.16
CA GLY A 511 -48.24 14.64 -1.91
C GLY A 511 -48.33 15.10 -3.36
N GLY A 512 -47.20 15.08 -4.04
CA GLY A 512 -47.10 15.52 -5.41
C GLY A 512 -45.80 15.08 -6.09
N ILE A 513 -45.62 15.57 -7.32
CA ILE A 513 -44.47 15.24 -8.15
C ILE A 513 -43.54 16.44 -8.28
N GLY A 514 -42.26 16.15 -8.43
CA GLY A 514 -41.23 17.14 -8.70
C GLY A 514 -40.39 16.72 -9.88
N GLY A 515 -39.65 17.68 -10.41
CA GLY A 515 -38.75 17.46 -11.52
C GLY A 515 -37.69 18.54 -11.59
N GLY A 516 -36.59 18.22 -12.23
CA GLY A 516 -35.47 19.12 -12.37
C GLY A 516 -34.50 18.67 -13.44
N GLY A 517 -33.51 19.50 -13.68
CA GLY A 517 -32.46 19.20 -14.62
C GLY A 517 -31.31 20.18 -14.53
N GLY A 518 -30.26 19.88 -15.28
CA GLY A 518 -29.03 20.64 -15.20
C GLY A 518 -28.00 20.26 -16.25
N LEU A 519 -26.87 20.95 -16.18
CA LEU A 519 -25.70 20.71 -17.01
C LEU A 519 -24.47 20.58 -16.11
N GLY A 520 -23.58 19.64 -16.44
CA GLY A 520 -22.26 19.54 -15.85
C GLY A 520 -21.19 19.82 -16.90
N PHE A 521 -20.12 20.49 -16.51
CA PHE A 521 -18.93 20.74 -17.31
C PHE A 521 -17.73 20.18 -16.55
N TYR A 522 -16.85 19.42 -17.21
CA TYR A 522 -15.72 18.73 -16.60
C TYR A 522 -14.43 19.03 -17.35
N TRP A 523 -13.33 19.35 -16.65
CA TRP A 523 -12.02 19.53 -17.28
C TRP A 523 -10.85 19.21 -16.35
#